data_AF-A0A250B8K6-F1
#
_entry.id   AF-A0A250B8K6-F1
#
_cell.length_a   1.000
_cell.length_b   1.000
_cell.length_c   1.000
_cell.angle_alpha   90.00
_cell.angle_beta   90.00
_cell.angle_gamma   90.00
#
_symmetry.space_group_name_H-M   'P 1'
#
loop_
_entity.id
_entity.type
_entity.pdbx_description
1 polymer ?
#
loop_
_entity_poly.entity_id
_entity_poly.type
_entity_poly.pdbx_seq_one_letter_code
_entity_poly.pdbx_strand_id
1 'polypeptide(L)'
;MPTRSDTIRQLLSQGPMPARQLIERLSISQPTMSRALRVLGDDVVRIGAGPSIQYALRDTYRGFRSAPIYRITDEGRITSLGELIPVRPNGFVMMQTDNVSLYSDGLPWWLFDMRPQGYLGRAYASAYAAELGLPANPDEWADADVVRALLAHGHDAIGNLLIGEQARDRFLAMPEPTPVERATTYPALALAAGAGEAPGSSAGGEQPKFCTYTERGHVLVKFSAPDDNPVSERWRDLLLAEHLALRMLGVETEVFDFGGQRFLEVPRFDRVDQLGRIGVFSLRALDAEFVGNARASWPVLVKNLITQGHVHPEAAAGSARLWAFGALIGNTDMHHGNLSFISRHGRPYHLAPAYDILPMGFAPRTGGAIVNELRPASLPEVISGDTWREALNLAENFFAIASGCDRFSARFAPCLEALHRHLDEARSRIARLE
;
A
#
# COMPACT_ATOMS: atom_id res chain seq x y z
N MET A 1 4.05 16.12 -47.50
CA MET A 1 2.99 16.65 -46.63
C MET A 1 2.57 15.51 -45.72
N PRO A 2 2.59 15.66 -44.38
CA PRO A 2 2.10 14.62 -43.48
C PRO A 2 0.65 14.28 -43.81
N THR A 3 0.30 13.00 -43.76
CA THR A 3 -1.09 12.59 -43.97
C THR A 3 -1.95 13.06 -42.79
N ARG A 4 -3.26 13.16 -42.97
CA ARG A 4 -4.16 13.57 -41.87
C ARG A 4 -4.10 12.61 -40.68
N SER A 5 -3.89 11.32 -40.96
CA SER A 5 -3.62 10.30 -39.93
C SER A 5 -2.34 10.59 -39.15
N ASP A 6 -1.28 11.07 -39.80
CA ASP A 6 -0.03 11.44 -39.13
C ASP A 6 -0.23 12.65 -38.20
N THR A 7 -1.01 13.65 -38.65
CA THR A 7 -1.33 14.81 -37.80
C THR A 7 -2.19 14.42 -36.60
N ILE A 8 -3.19 13.53 -36.77
CA ILE A 8 -3.96 12.99 -35.64
C ILE A 8 -3.05 12.23 -34.68
N ARG A 9 -2.14 11.39 -35.19
CA ARG A 9 -1.16 10.67 -34.36
C ARG A 9 -0.31 11.62 -33.53
N GLN A 10 0.20 12.69 -34.15
CA GLN A 10 1.00 13.71 -33.45
C GLN A 10 0.21 14.49 -32.39
N LEU A 11 -1.07 14.76 -32.65
CA LEU A 11 -1.95 15.39 -31.65
C LEU A 11 -2.17 14.44 -30.47
N LEU A 12 -2.57 13.19 -30.75
CA LEU A 12 -2.88 12.20 -29.72
C LEU A 12 -1.64 11.70 -28.96
N SER A 13 -0.42 11.89 -29.48
CA SER A 13 0.81 11.61 -28.72
C SER A 13 1.01 12.55 -27.54
N GLN A 14 0.30 13.69 -27.51
CA GLN A 14 0.32 14.66 -26.40
C GLN A 14 -0.71 14.34 -25.32
N GLY A 15 -1.64 13.40 -25.57
CA GLY A 15 -2.68 12.97 -24.63
C GLY A 15 -4.03 12.70 -25.29
N PRO A 16 -5.00 12.14 -24.54
CA PRO A 16 -6.34 11.91 -25.06
C PRO A 16 -7.03 13.21 -25.49
N MET A 17 -7.76 13.17 -26.61
CA MET A 17 -8.50 14.33 -27.12
C MET A 17 -9.95 13.97 -27.49
N PRO A 18 -10.93 14.83 -27.15
CA PRO A 18 -12.28 14.71 -27.67
C PRO A 18 -12.34 14.81 -29.19
N ALA A 19 -13.31 14.11 -29.78
CA ALA A 19 -13.62 14.18 -31.22
C ALA A 19 -13.71 15.62 -31.74
N ARG A 20 -14.40 16.49 -31.00
CA ARG A 20 -14.61 17.90 -31.35
C ARG A 20 -13.29 18.68 -31.43
N GLN A 21 -12.38 18.44 -30.50
CA GLN A 21 -11.09 19.13 -30.47
C GLN A 21 -10.21 18.73 -31.66
N LEU A 22 -10.24 17.45 -32.06
CA LEU A 22 -9.54 16.98 -33.27
C LEU A 22 -10.08 17.64 -34.54
N ILE A 23 -11.40 17.74 -34.67
CA ILE A 23 -12.06 18.42 -35.81
C ILE A 23 -11.65 19.89 -35.88
N GLU A 24 -11.71 20.60 -34.75
CA GLU A 24 -11.37 22.02 -34.67
C GLU A 24 -9.90 22.27 -34.99
N ARG A 25 -8.97 21.49 -34.43
CA ARG A 25 -7.52 21.65 -34.70
C ARG A 25 -7.12 21.33 -36.14
N LEU A 26 -7.82 20.41 -36.80
CA LEU A 26 -7.52 19.98 -38.16
C LEU A 26 -8.35 20.73 -39.21
N SER A 27 -9.33 21.53 -38.80
CA SER A 27 -10.31 22.18 -39.68
C SER A 27 -10.97 21.21 -40.66
N ILE A 28 -11.44 20.05 -40.18
CA ILE A 28 -12.06 18.98 -40.99
C ILE A 28 -13.48 18.63 -40.55
N SER A 29 -14.27 18.04 -41.43
CA SER A 29 -15.59 17.52 -41.09
C SER A 29 -15.55 16.19 -40.32
N GLN A 30 -16.61 15.89 -39.56
CA GLN A 30 -16.76 14.62 -38.82
C GLN A 30 -16.56 13.36 -39.68
N PRO A 31 -17.12 13.24 -40.90
CA PRO A 31 -16.86 12.07 -41.76
C PRO A 31 -15.40 11.95 -42.18
N THR A 32 -14.70 13.08 -42.35
CA THR A 32 -13.28 13.10 -42.71
C THR A 32 -12.42 12.64 -41.55
N MET A 33 -12.70 13.10 -40.34
CA MET A 33 -12.04 12.64 -39.12
C MET A 33 -12.28 11.14 -38.89
N SER A 34 -13.52 10.67 -39.06
CA SER A 34 -13.87 9.25 -38.90
C SER A 34 -13.12 8.34 -39.87
N ARG A 35 -12.93 8.78 -41.14
CA ARG A 35 -12.10 8.05 -42.11
C ARG A 35 -10.63 8.04 -41.71
N ALA A 36 -10.09 9.16 -41.23
CA ALA A 36 -8.70 9.24 -40.80
C ALA A 36 -8.42 8.37 -39.57
N LEU A 37 -9.35 8.32 -38.60
CA LEU A 37 -9.27 7.41 -37.46
C LEU A 37 -9.35 5.94 -37.89
N ARG A 38 -10.18 5.60 -38.88
CA ARG A 38 -10.24 4.24 -39.43
C ARG A 38 -8.91 3.81 -40.07
N VAL A 39 -8.15 4.74 -40.65
CA VAL A 39 -6.79 4.47 -41.16
C VAL A 39 -5.82 4.17 -40.02
N LEU A 40 -5.96 4.84 -38.87
CA LEU A 40 -5.13 4.56 -37.69
C LEU A 40 -5.51 3.23 -37.01
N GLY A 41 -6.76 2.78 -37.13
CA GLY A 41 -7.21 1.48 -36.64
C GLY A 41 -6.89 1.27 -35.15
N ASP A 42 -6.26 0.13 -34.86
CA ASP A 42 -5.95 -0.32 -33.49
C ASP A 42 -4.89 0.53 -32.76
N ASP A 43 -4.23 1.45 -33.46
CA ASP A 43 -3.31 2.42 -32.83
C ASP A 43 -4.06 3.44 -31.98
N VAL A 44 -5.36 3.63 -32.22
CA VAL A 44 -6.20 4.55 -31.45
C VAL A 44 -7.13 3.77 -30.53
N VAL A 45 -7.14 4.16 -29.26
CA VAL A 45 -8.05 3.65 -28.25
C VAL A 45 -9.19 4.66 -28.09
N ARG A 46 -10.43 4.20 -28.22
CA ARG A 46 -11.62 5.00 -27.96
C ARG A 46 -11.99 4.91 -26.48
N ILE A 47 -12.21 6.05 -25.85
CA ILE A 47 -12.58 6.17 -24.45
C ILE A 47 -13.97 6.81 -24.38
N GLY A 48 -14.89 6.21 -23.62
CA GLY A 48 -16.25 6.71 -23.43
C GLY A 48 -17.21 6.50 -24.61
N ALA A 49 -18.42 7.01 -24.46
CA ALA A 49 -19.54 6.82 -25.39
C ALA A 49 -20.31 8.12 -25.66
N GLY A 50 -20.96 8.20 -26.83
CA GLY A 50 -21.76 9.36 -27.22
C GLY A 50 -20.95 10.67 -27.27
N PRO A 51 -21.41 11.76 -26.62
CA PRO A 51 -20.75 13.06 -26.70
C PRO A 51 -19.45 13.15 -25.89
N SER A 52 -19.18 12.22 -24.97
CA SER A 52 -17.95 12.19 -24.15
C SER A 52 -16.81 11.38 -24.78
N ILE A 53 -16.95 10.96 -26.05
CA ILE A 53 -15.91 10.18 -26.72
C ILE A 53 -14.61 10.97 -26.82
N GLN A 54 -13.55 10.35 -26.31
CA GLN A 54 -12.18 10.75 -26.50
C GLN A 54 -11.41 9.66 -27.23
N TYR A 55 -10.33 10.06 -27.88
CA TYR A 55 -9.40 9.18 -28.55
C TYR A 55 -8.04 9.34 -27.91
N ALA A 56 -7.36 8.23 -27.62
CA ALA A 56 -5.99 8.20 -27.13
C ALA A 56 -5.13 7.39 -28.10
N LEU A 57 -3.85 7.73 -28.21
CA LEU A 57 -2.90 6.96 -29.01
C LEU A 57 -2.30 5.85 -28.14
N ARG A 58 -2.36 4.60 -28.60
CA ARG A 58 -1.69 3.47 -27.96
C ARG A 58 -0.18 3.72 -27.89
N ASP A 59 0.43 3.39 -26.76
CA ASP A 59 1.89 3.44 -26.61
C ASP A 59 2.50 2.06 -26.86
N THR A 60 3.07 1.88 -28.05
CA THR A 60 3.72 0.63 -28.47
C THR A 60 5.14 0.46 -27.91
N TYR A 61 5.69 1.44 -27.20
CA TYR A 61 7.07 1.43 -26.72
C TYR A 61 7.20 0.98 -25.25
N ARG A 62 6.07 0.66 -24.58
CA ARG A 62 6.06 0.25 -23.17
C ARG A 62 6.45 -1.21 -22.93
N GLY A 63 6.65 -2.00 -23.98
CA GLY A 63 7.05 -3.41 -23.91
C GLY A 63 5.87 -4.39 -23.84
N PHE A 64 4.62 -3.90 -23.84
CA PHE A 64 3.42 -4.73 -23.97
C PHE A 64 2.31 -3.94 -24.70
N ARG A 65 1.42 -4.65 -25.43
CA ARG A 65 0.34 -4.02 -26.22
C ARG A 65 -0.92 -3.75 -25.40
N SER A 66 -1.28 -4.70 -24.57
CA SER A 66 -2.34 -4.68 -23.56
C SER A 66 -2.07 -5.79 -22.55
N ALA A 67 -2.66 -5.68 -21.37
CA ALA A 67 -2.56 -6.70 -20.33
C ALA A 67 -3.96 -7.00 -19.79
N PRO A 68 -4.43 -8.26 -19.81
CA PRO A 68 -5.67 -8.59 -19.14
C PRO A 68 -5.54 -8.39 -17.63
N ILE A 69 -6.59 -7.86 -17.01
CA ILE A 69 -6.68 -7.68 -15.56
C ILE A 69 -7.69 -8.68 -15.02
N TYR A 70 -7.26 -9.43 -14.01
CA TYR A 70 -8.13 -10.36 -13.30
C TYR A 70 -8.25 -9.98 -11.83
N ARG A 71 -9.38 -10.36 -11.24
CA ARG A 71 -9.63 -10.34 -9.81
C ARG A 71 -9.69 -11.76 -9.27
N ILE A 72 -9.02 -12.01 -8.16
CA ILE A 72 -9.21 -13.20 -7.34
C ILE A 72 -10.32 -12.90 -6.32
N THR A 73 -11.34 -13.75 -6.25
CA THR A 73 -12.41 -13.63 -5.24
C THR A 73 -11.92 -14.09 -3.87
N ASP A 74 -12.73 -13.84 -2.85
CA ASP A 74 -12.54 -14.39 -1.51
C ASP A 74 -12.64 -15.91 -1.45
N GLU A 75 -13.23 -16.57 -2.46
CA GLU A 75 -13.18 -18.04 -2.60
C GLU A 75 -12.03 -18.53 -3.49
N GLY A 76 -11.09 -17.66 -3.86
CA GLY A 76 -9.92 -18.04 -4.66
C GLY A 76 -10.21 -18.23 -6.15
N ARG A 77 -11.33 -17.72 -6.67
CA ARG A 77 -11.71 -17.84 -8.08
C ARG A 77 -11.26 -16.65 -8.90
N ILE A 78 -10.89 -16.88 -10.16
CA ILE A 78 -10.44 -15.83 -11.08
C ILE A 78 -11.64 -15.29 -11.87
N THR A 79 -11.79 -13.97 -11.87
CA THR A 79 -12.78 -13.24 -12.68
C THR A 79 -12.06 -12.21 -13.54
N SER A 80 -12.35 -12.17 -14.84
CA SER A 80 -11.80 -11.14 -15.73
C SER A 80 -12.47 -9.78 -15.47
N LEU A 81 -11.67 -8.73 -15.39
CA LEU A 81 -12.14 -7.34 -15.27
C LEU A 81 -12.04 -6.57 -16.59
N GLY A 82 -11.19 -7.01 -17.51
CA GLY A 82 -10.98 -6.35 -18.81
C GLY A 82 -9.50 -6.27 -19.19
N GLU A 83 -9.14 -5.28 -20.00
CA GLU A 83 -7.79 -5.06 -20.49
C GLU A 83 -7.24 -3.68 -20.09
N LEU A 84 -6.00 -3.65 -19.61
CA LEU A 84 -5.23 -2.45 -19.40
C LEU A 84 -4.37 -2.15 -20.63
N ILE A 85 -4.59 -1.00 -21.25
CA ILE A 85 -3.94 -0.59 -22.48
C ILE A 85 -3.04 0.64 -22.21
N PRO A 86 -1.72 0.56 -22.45
CA PRO A 86 -0.85 1.72 -22.34
C PRO A 86 -1.14 2.71 -23.48
N VAL A 87 -1.26 4.00 -23.13
CA VAL A 87 -1.53 5.10 -24.06
C VAL A 87 -0.57 6.28 -23.84
N ARG A 88 -0.38 7.08 -24.88
CA ARG A 88 0.48 8.27 -24.82
C ARG A 88 -0.20 9.42 -24.04
N PRO A 89 0.61 10.27 -23.37
CA PRO A 89 2.07 10.17 -23.25
C PRO A 89 2.53 9.10 -22.24
N ASN A 90 1.85 8.99 -21.10
CA ASN A 90 2.23 8.09 -20.00
C ASN A 90 1.03 7.36 -19.36
N GLY A 91 -0.17 7.51 -19.92
CA GLY A 91 -1.40 7.05 -19.31
C GLY A 91 -1.75 5.60 -19.63
N PHE A 92 -2.87 5.17 -19.07
CA PHE A 92 -3.47 3.87 -19.35
C PHE A 92 -4.96 4.02 -19.59
N VAL A 93 -5.52 3.12 -20.41
CA VAL A 93 -6.95 2.93 -20.55
C VAL A 93 -7.31 1.54 -20.04
N MET A 94 -8.16 1.48 -19.03
CA MET A 94 -8.81 0.25 -18.60
C MET A 94 -10.09 0.07 -19.42
N MET A 95 -10.12 -0.94 -20.29
CA MET A 95 -11.29 -1.35 -21.06
C MET A 95 -11.95 -2.53 -20.33
N GLN A 96 -13.05 -2.27 -19.64
CA GLN A 96 -13.76 -3.25 -18.82
C GLN A 96 -14.61 -4.22 -19.66
N THR A 97 -14.93 -5.37 -19.09
CA THR A 97 -15.75 -6.41 -19.76
C THR A 97 -17.17 -5.96 -20.11
N ASP A 98 -17.69 -4.93 -19.44
CA ASP A 98 -18.98 -4.30 -19.71
C ASP A 98 -18.89 -3.16 -20.77
N ASN A 99 -17.73 -3.01 -21.41
CA ASN A 99 -17.39 -1.97 -22.39
C ASN A 99 -17.27 -0.55 -21.83
N VAL A 100 -17.18 -0.38 -20.50
CA VAL A 100 -16.77 0.89 -19.91
C VAL A 100 -15.26 1.07 -20.12
N SER A 101 -14.85 2.26 -20.54
CA SER A 101 -13.44 2.61 -20.74
C SER A 101 -13.06 3.77 -19.83
N LEU A 102 -12.07 3.54 -18.96
CA LEU A 102 -11.60 4.49 -17.97
C LEU A 102 -10.16 4.85 -18.28
N TYR A 103 -9.87 6.15 -18.34
CA TYR A 103 -8.52 6.66 -18.58
C TYR A 103 -7.87 7.10 -17.27
N SER A 104 -6.56 6.88 -17.16
CA SER A 104 -5.70 7.37 -16.07
C SER A 104 -4.44 8.01 -16.66
N ASP A 105 -4.02 9.15 -16.12
CA ASP A 105 -2.83 9.89 -16.60
C ASP A 105 -1.49 9.18 -16.34
N GLY A 106 -1.49 8.21 -15.43
CA GLY A 106 -0.39 7.33 -15.07
C GLY A 106 -0.91 6.00 -14.55
N LEU A 107 -0.16 5.33 -13.68
CA LEU A 107 -0.56 4.07 -13.06
C LEU A 107 -1.95 4.23 -12.42
N PRO A 108 -2.96 3.42 -12.81
CA PRO A 108 -4.27 3.50 -12.19
C PRO A 108 -4.18 3.36 -10.67
N TRP A 109 -4.89 4.22 -9.94
CA TRP A 109 -4.81 4.29 -8.47
C TRP A 109 -5.11 2.95 -7.77
N TRP A 110 -5.92 2.09 -8.38
CA TRP A 110 -6.24 0.75 -7.88
C TRP A 110 -5.12 -0.29 -8.07
N LEU A 111 -4.03 0.08 -8.75
CA LEU A 111 -2.77 -0.67 -8.82
C LEU A 111 -1.66 -0.05 -7.96
N PHE A 112 -1.92 1.11 -7.36
CA PHE A 112 -0.88 1.93 -6.72
C PHE A 112 -0.15 1.16 -5.61
N ASP A 113 -0.89 0.44 -4.76
CA ASP A 113 -0.33 -0.31 -3.65
C ASP A 113 0.44 -1.57 -4.08
N MET A 114 0.24 -2.05 -5.32
CA MET A 114 0.97 -3.21 -5.87
C MET A 114 2.40 -2.85 -6.27
N ARG A 115 2.76 -1.56 -6.30
CA ARG A 115 4.13 -1.10 -6.60
C ARG A 115 5.14 -1.78 -5.65
N PRO A 116 6.19 -2.43 -6.17
CA PRO A 116 7.32 -2.84 -5.34
C PRO A 116 7.95 -1.62 -4.66
N GLN A 117 7.92 -1.57 -3.34
CA GLN A 117 8.44 -0.47 -2.54
C GLN A 117 8.94 -0.95 -1.16
N GLY A 118 9.72 -0.11 -0.48
CA GLY A 118 10.27 -0.41 0.84
C GLY A 118 11.17 -1.65 0.84
N TYR A 119 11.22 -2.36 1.97
CA TYR A 119 12.10 -3.53 2.16
C TYR A 119 11.91 -4.63 1.10
N LEU A 120 10.68 -5.11 0.92
CA LEU A 120 10.36 -6.14 -0.07
C LEU A 120 10.58 -5.66 -1.50
N GLY A 121 10.27 -4.39 -1.79
CA GLY A 121 10.50 -3.80 -3.11
C GLY A 121 11.98 -3.73 -3.50
N ARG A 122 12.85 -3.33 -2.55
CA ARG A 122 14.30 -3.29 -2.80
C ARG A 122 14.90 -4.68 -2.92
N ALA A 123 14.48 -5.64 -2.10
CA ALA A 123 14.89 -7.03 -2.25
C ALA A 123 14.48 -7.59 -3.63
N TYR A 124 13.26 -7.27 -4.09
CA TYR A 124 12.80 -7.62 -5.42
C TYR A 124 13.63 -6.94 -6.53
N ALA A 125 13.89 -5.64 -6.43
CA ALA A 125 14.67 -4.92 -7.44
C ALA A 125 16.12 -5.44 -7.51
N SER A 126 16.74 -5.71 -6.37
CA SER A 126 18.07 -6.33 -6.28
C SER A 126 18.12 -7.69 -7.01
N ALA A 127 17.08 -8.50 -6.87
CA ALA A 127 17.00 -9.81 -7.50
C ALA A 127 16.67 -9.76 -9.01
N TYR A 128 15.76 -8.87 -9.44
CA TYR A 128 15.14 -8.97 -10.76
C TYR A 128 15.23 -7.72 -11.65
N ALA A 129 15.61 -6.55 -11.12
CA ALA A 129 15.57 -5.31 -11.92
C ALA A 129 16.48 -5.38 -13.14
N ALA A 130 17.69 -5.95 -13.00
CA ALA A 130 18.63 -6.09 -14.11
C ALA A 130 18.09 -6.97 -15.24
N GLU A 131 17.46 -8.10 -14.91
CA GLU A 131 16.84 -9.00 -15.89
C GLU A 131 15.68 -8.31 -16.65
N LEU A 132 14.91 -7.49 -15.95
CA LEU A 132 13.75 -6.78 -16.49
C LEU A 132 14.10 -5.45 -17.19
N GLY A 133 15.38 -5.07 -17.20
CA GLY A 133 15.85 -3.79 -17.72
C GLY A 133 15.25 -2.59 -16.98
N LEU A 134 15.10 -2.72 -15.66
CA LEU A 134 14.56 -1.70 -14.76
C LEU A 134 15.68 -1.00 -13.96
N PRO A 135 15.46 0.24 -13.48
CA PRO A 135 16.39 0.88 -12.53
C PRO A 135 16.60 0.02 -11.28
N ALA A 136 17.81 0.07 -10.70
CA ALA A 136 18.12 -0.73 -9.51
C ALA A 136 17.33 -0.29 -8.27
N ASN A 137 17.01 1.01 -8.18
CA ASN A 137 16.22 1.56 -7.09
C ASN A 137 14.72 1.59 -7.46
N PRO A 138 13.84 0.85 -6.76
CA PRO A 138 12.40 0.84 -7.06
C PRO A 138 11.70 2.18 -6.83
N ASP A 139 12.26 3.06 -6.01
CA ASP A 139 11.69 4.40 -5.79
C ASP A 139 11.82 5.31 -7.02
N GLU A 140 12.71 4.97 -7.96
CA GLU A 140 12.92 5.69 -9.22
C GLU A 140 12.05 5.13 -10.37
N TRP A 141 11.27 4.08 -10.13
CA TRP A 141 10.49 3.43 -11.18
C TRP A 141 9.35 4.29 -11.67
N ALA A 142 9.29 4.47 -12.98
CA ALA A 142 8.12 5.05 -13.64
C ALA A 142 6.94 4.07 -13.59
N ASP A 143 5.73 4.56 -13.82
CA ASP A 143 4.52 3.73 -13.81
C ASP A 143 4.58 2.53 -14.78
N ALA A 144 5.25 2.71 -15.91
CA ALA A 144 5.48 1.63 -16.86
C ALA A 144 6.43 0.54 -16.35
N ASP A 145 7.43 0.93 -15.55
CA ASP A 145 8.39 0.00 -14.94
C ASP A 145 7.68 -0.86 -13.89
N VAL A 146 6.78 -0.24 -13.11
CA VAL A 146 5.90 -0.95 -12.18
C VAL A 146 5.03 -1.98 -12.91
N VAL A 147 4.36 -1.59 -14.00
CA VAL A 147 3.53 -2.55 -14.75
C VAL A 147 4.39 -3.67 -15.35
N ARG A 148 5.60 -3.38 -15.83
CA ARG A 148 6.52 -4.41 -16.34
C ARG A 148 6.91 -5.41 -15.24
N ALA A 149 7.25 -4.93 -14.05
CA ALA A 149 7.55 -5.78 -12.90
C ALA A 149 6.35 -6.65 -12.51
N LEU A 150 5.14 -6.07 -12.49
CA LEU A 150 3.91 -6.79 -12.16
C LEU A 150 3.50 -7.82 -13.23
N LEU A 151 3.72 -7.54 -14.50
CA LEU A 151 3.53 -8.51 -15.58
C LEU A 151 4.45 -9.72 -15.43
N ALA A 152 5.70 -9.47 -15.00
CA ALA A 152 6.70 -10.52 -14.84
C ALA A 152 6.54 -11.32 -13.53
N HIS A 153 6.15 -10.68 -12.42
CA HIS A 153 6.17 -11.31 -11.09
C HIS A 153 4.98 -10.95 -10.16
N GLY A 154 3.90 -10.33 -10.66
CA GLY A 154 2.78 -9.84 -9.84
C GLY A 154 1.77 -10.86 -9.31
N HIS A 155 2.05 -12.16 -9.42
CA HIS A 155 1.13 -13.23 -9.03
C HIS A 155 0.76 -13.30 -7.53
N ASP A 156 1.62 -12.79 -6.62
CA ASP A 156 1.35 -12.73 -5.16
C ASP A 156 1.53 -11.31 -4.58
N ALA A 157 1.16 -10.29 -5.35
CA ALA A 157 1.12 -8.91 -4.86
C ALA A 157 0.04 -8.69 -3.79
N ILE A 158 0.09 -7.54 -3.11
CA ILE A 158 -0.96 -7.09 -2.20
C ILE A 158 -2.30 -6.96 -2.92
N GLY A 159 -3.39 -7.19 -2.17
CA GLY A 159 -4.73 -7.08 -2.71
C GLY A 159 -5.13 -8.31 -3.51
N ASN A 160 -6.02 -8.14 -4.49
CA ASN A 160 -6.68 -9.25 -5.18
C ASN A 160 -6.59 -9.21 -6.70
N LEU A 161 -5.65 -8.44 -7.26
CA LEU A 161 -5.52 -8.31 -8.71
C LEU A 161 -4.35 -9.11 -9.27
N LEU A 162 -4.54 -9.62 -10.49
CA LEU A 162 -3.51 -10.21 -11.33
C LEU A 162 -3.43 -9.42 -12.62
N ILE A 163 -2.21 -9.15 -13.08
CA ILE A 163 -1.94 -8.39 -14.30
C ILE A 163 -1.24 -9.31 -15.30
N GLY A 164 -1.88 -9.53 -16.44
CA GLY A 164 -1.37 -10.37 -17.51
C GLY A 164 -1.64 -11.87 -17.32
N GLU A 165 -1.54 -12.61 -18.43
CA GLU A 165 -1.75 -14.06 -18.46
C GLU A 165 -0.71 -14.80 -17.60
N GLN A 166 0.54 -14.34 -17.56
CA GLN A 166 1.58 -15.00 -16.76
C GLN A 166 1.25 -15.01 -15.26
N ALA A 167 0.74 -13.90 -14.72
CA ALA A 167 0.33 -13.84 -13.31
C ALA A 167 -0.85 -14.78 -13.03
N ARG A 168 -1.80 -14.87 -13.97
CA ARG A 168 -2.93 -15.81 -13.94
C ARG A 168 -2.46 -17.27 -13.97
N ASP A 169 -1.61 -17.63 -14.92
CA ASP A 169 -1.12 -19.00 -15.07
C ASP A 169 -0.31 -19.45 -13.85
N ARG A 170 0.52 -18.57 -13.28
CA ARG A 170 1.23 -18.85 -12.03
C ARG A 170 0.30 -19.04 -10.85
N PHE A 171 -0.77 -18.25 -10.74
CA PHE A 171 -1.77 -18.45 -9.70
C PHE A 171 -2.52 -19.78 -9.88
N LEU A 172 -2.82 -20.20 -11.11
CA LEU A 172 -3.47 -21.50 -11.38
C LEU A 172 -2.55 -22.69 -11.11
N ALA A 173 -1.25 -22.52 -11.34
CA ALA A 173 -0.24 -23.56 -11.15
C ALA A 173 0.33 -23.60 -9.72
N MET A 174 0.04 -22.61 -8.87
CA MET A 174 0.57 -22.58 -7.51
C MET A 174 -0.03 -23.73 -6.70
N PRO A 175 0.78 -24.49 -5.94
CA PRO A 175 0.24 -25.42 -4.96
C PRO A 175 -0.47 -24.65 -3.85
N GLU A 176 -1.43 -25.29 -3.20
CA GLU A 176 -1.98 -24.75 -1.96
C GLU A 176 -0.86 -24.56 -0.93
N PRO A 177 -0.83 -23.41 -0.23
CA PRO A 177 0.19 -23.16 0.76
C PRO A 177 0.03 -24.11 1.95
N THR A 178 1.16 -24.60 2.46
CA THR A 178 1.22 -25.46 3.64
C THR A 178 1.86 -24.73 4.82
N PRO A 179 1.37 -24.95 6.06
CA PRO A 179 1.97 -24.35 7.25
C PRO A 179 3.46 -24.67 7.37
N VAL A 180 4.27 -23.64 7.64
CA VAL A 180 5.71 -23.79 7.89
C VAL A 180 6.01 -24.10 9.35
N GLU A 181 7.10 -24.81 9.61
CA GLU A 181 7.66 -24.94 10.97
C GLU A 181 8.41 -23.64 11.32
N ARG A 182 7.89 -22.88 12.27
CA ARG A 182 8.35 -21.51 12.54
C ARG A 182 9.80 -21.44 13.01
N ALA A 183 10.20 -22.33 13.91
CA ALA A 183 11.52 -22.26 14.57
C ALA A 183 12.67 -22.45 13.58
N THR A 184 12.50 -23.28 12.55
CA THR A 184 13.49 -23.45 11.48
C THR A 184 13.28 -22.50 10.30
N THR A 185 12.02 -22.24 9.93
CA THR A 185 11.73 -21.53 8.67
C THR A 185 11.87 -20.03 8.80
N TYR A 186 11.53 -19.43 9.96
CA TYR A 186 11.59 -17.98 10.12
C TYR A 186 13.02 -17.43 10.04
N PRO A 187 14.02 -18.00 10.73
CA PRO A 187 15.41 -17.59 10.55
C PRO A 187 15.91 -17.76 9.10
N ALA A 188 15.51 -18.84 8.42
CA ALA A 188 15.90 -19.09 7.03
C ALA A 188 15.32 -18.05 6.07
N LEU A 189 14.03 -17.72 6.21
CA LEU A 189 13.37 -16.68 5.40
C LEU A 189 13.91 -15.28 5.70
N ALA A 190 14.21 -14.97 6.97
CA ALA A 190 14.84 -13.70 7.34
C ALA A 190 16.24 -13.55 6.72
N LEU A 191 17.06 -14.61 6.73
CA LEU A 191 18.36 -14.61 6.07
C LEU A 191 18.23 -14.43 4.55
N ALA A 192 17.30 -15.15 3.91
CA ALA A 192 17.05 -15.02 2.48
C ALA A 192 16.57 -13.61 2.09
N ALA A 193 15.70 -13.01 2.90
CA ALA A 193 15.21 -11.65 2.69
C ALA A 193 16.34 -10.61 2.87
N GLY A 194 17.22 -10.81 3.86
CA GLY A 194 18.39 -9.94 4.10
C GLY A 194 19.48 -10.05 3.03
N ALA A 195 19.65 -11.23 2.42
CA ALA A 195 20.64 -11.43 1.34
C ALA A 195 20.34 -10.62 0.06
N GLY A 196 19.10 -10.15 -0.11
CA GLY A 196 18.72 -9.22 -1.17
C GLY A 196 19.21 -7.78 -0.94
N GLU A 197 19.71 -7.45 0.26
CA GLU A 197 20.29 -6.15 0.56
C GLU A 197 21.81 -6.18 0.36
N ALA A 198 22.36 -5.22 -0.41
CA ALA A 198 23.80 -5.09 -0.57
C ALA A 198 24.47 -4.84 0.81
N PRO A 199 25.61 -5.47 1.12
CA PRO A 199 26.34 -5.23 2.36
C PRO A 199 26.81 -3.77 2.38
N GLY A 200 26.12 -2.92 3.13
CA GLY A 200 26.40 -1.47 3.20
C GLY A 200 25.19 -0.56 3.38
N SER A 201 23.95 -1.07 3.29
CA SER A 201 22.71 -0.30 3.51
C SER A 201 22.37 -0.17 5.01
N SER A 202 23.26 0.46 5.79
CA SER A 202 22.96 0.79 7.18
C SER A 202 22.03 2.02 7.24
N ALA A 203 20.76 1.75 7.57
CA ALA A 203 19.75 2.67 8.14
C ALA A 203 18.93 3.61 7.22
N GLY A 204 17.60 3.49 7.33
CA GLY A 204 16.61 4.34 6.63
C GLY A 204 15.16 3.80 6.43
N GLY A 205 14.63 2.89 7.27
CA GLY A 205 13.21 2.42 7.35
C GLY A 205 12.45 1.91 6.09
N GLU A 206 12.36 0.63 5.74
CA GLU A 206 13.34 -0.43 6.01
C GLU A 206 13.08 -1.42 7.15
N GLN A 207 11.88 -1.52 7.73
CA GLN A 207 11.66 -2.62 8.69
C GLN A 207 11.66 -3.98 7.96
N PRO A 208 12.55 -4.92 8.30
CA PRO A 208 12.67 -6.21 7.62
C PRO A 208 11.43 -7.08 7.78
N LYS A 209 10.98 -7.72 6.69
CA LYS A 209 9.78 -8.56 6.68
C LYS A 209 9.77 -9.59 5.55
N PHE A 210 8.97 -10.64 5.71
CA PHE A 210 8.63 -11.63 4.68
C PHE A 210 7.17 -12.10 4.82
N CYS A 211 6.62 -12.73 3.79
CA CYS A 211 5.30 -13.38 3.83
C CYS A 211 5.46 -14.90 3.88
N THR A 212 4.58 -15.59 4.61
CA THR A 212 4.54 -17.06 4.67
C THR A 212 3.15 -17.54 5.07
N TYR A 213 2.98 -18.85 5.20
CA TYR A 213 1.73 -19.49 5.62
C TYR A 213 1.96 -20.35 6.87
N THR A 214 1.05 -20.24 7.85
CA THR A 214 1.08 -20.99 9.12
C THR A 214 -0.26 -21.68 9.33
N GLU A 215 -0.43 -22.41 10.45
CA GLU A 215 -1.72 -22.95 10.85
C GLU A 215 -2.79 -21.88 11.11
N ARG A 216 -2.37 -20.62 11.24
CA ARG A 216 -3.25 -19.44 11.37
C ARG A 216 -3.59 -18.81 10.01
N GLY A 217 -3.05 -19.35 8.92
CA GLY A 217 -3.26 -18.88 7.54
C GLY A 217 -2.11 -18.02 7.02
N HIS A 218 -2.42 -17.09 6.12
CA HIS A 218 -1.42 -16.19 5.53
C HIS A 218 -0.98 -15.14 6.53
N VAL A 219 0.34 -15.01 6.69
CA VAL A 219 0.94 -14.05 7.63
C VAL A 219 2.04 -13.23 6.98
N LEU A 220 2.20 -12.01 7.48
CA LEU A 220 3.36 -11.17 7.27
C LEU A 220 4.18 -11.17 8.55
N VAL A 221 5.46 -11.55 8.44
CA VAL A 221 6.37 -11.66 9.58
C VAL A 221 7.39 -10.54 9.49
N LYS A 222 7.37 -9.64 10.48
CA LYS A 222 8.39 -8.60 10.68
C LYS A 222 9.50 -9.14 11.58
N PHE A 223 10.75 -8.78 11.35
CA PHE A 223 11.86 -9.31 12.15
C PHE A 223 12.96 -8.29 12.45
N SER A 224 13.67 -8.49 13.55
CA SER A 224 14.85 -7.69 13.92
C SER A 224 16.11 -8.22 13.25
N ALA A 225 17.14 -7.40 13.14
CA ALA A 225 18.49 -7.88 12.82
C ALA A 225 19.01 -8.85 13.91
N PRO A 226 19.90 -9.80 13.57
CA PRO A 226 20.47 -10.77 14.52
C PRO A 226 21.54 -10.17 15.43
N ASP A 227 22.11 -9.01 15.07
CA ASP A 227 23.20 -8.40 15.80
C ASP A 227 22.83 -8.13 17.27
N ASP A 228 23.80 -8.36 18.16
CA ASP A 228 23.68 -7.98 19.55
C ASP A 228 24.24 -6.57 19.77
N ASN A 229 23.44 -5.58 19.41
CA ASN A 229 23.77 -4.17 19.60
C ASN A 229 22.52 -3.37 20.05
N PRO A 230 22.70 -2.14 20.58
CA PRO A 230 21.58 -1.33 21.08
C PRO A 230 20.50 -1.01 20.05
N VAL A 231 20.84 -0.92 18.76
CA VAL A 231 19.90 -0.62 17.67
C VAL A 231 19.02 -1.84 17.40
N SER A 232 19.61 -3.03 17.24
CA SER A 232 18.89 -4.29 17.04
C SER A 232 18.03 -4.64 18.27
N GLU A 233 18.57 -4.42 19.48
CA GLU A 233 17.80 -4.58 20.73
C GLU A 233 16.58 -3.65 20.76
N ARG A 234 16.74 -2.37 20.39
CA ARG A 234 15.61 -1.44 20.31
C ARG A 234 14.56 -1.89 19.29
N TRP A 235 14.95 -2.46 18.16
CA TRP A 235 14.00 -3.01 17.19
C TRP A 235 13.26 -4.25 17.72
N ARG A 236 13.94 -5.11 18.51
CA ARG A 236 13.26 -6.22 19.22
C ARG A 236 12.20 -5.68 20.20
N ASP A 237 12.51 -4.61 20.93
CA ASP A 237 11.54 -3.97 21.80
C ASP A 237 10.36 -3.37 21.02
N LEU A 238 10.63 -2.69 19.90
CA LEU A 238 9.58 -2.10 19.06
C LEU A 238 8.64 -3.13 18.44
N LEU A 239 9.15 -4.29 18.03
CA LEU A 239 8.30 -5.40 17.56
C LEU A 239 7.39 -5.93 18.67
N LEU A 240 7.88 -6.01 19.91
CA LEU A 240 7.05 -6.37 21.06
C LEU A 240 6.03 -5.27 21.39
N ALA A 241 6.42 -4.00 21.31
CA ALA A 241 5.50 -2.89 21.50
C ALA A 241 4.39 -2.88 20.44
N GLU A 242 4.71 -3.16 19.18
CA GLU A 242 3.72 -3.31 18.11
C GLU A 242 2.73 -4.44 18.40
N HIS A 243 3.23 -5.62 18.81
CA HIS A 243 2.38 -6.74 19.23
C HIS A 243 1.35 -6.34 20.30
N LEU A 244 1.82 -5.66 21.35
CA LEU A 244 0.96 -5.23 22.45
C LEU A 244 -0.05 -4.16 22.01
N ALA A 245 0.39 -3.20 21.17
CA ALA A 245 -0.47 -2.15 20.65
C ALA A 245 -1.57 -2.71 19.71
N LEU A 246 -1.21 -3.61 18.80
CA LEU A 246 -2.16 -4.28 17.90
C LEU A 246 -3.16 -5.14 18.66
N ARG A 247 -2.75 -5.80 19.76
CA ARG A 247 -3.66 -6.52 20.65
C ARG A 247 -4.72 -5.60 21.26
N MET A 248 -4.36 -4.38 21.66
CA MET A 248 -5.34 -3.40 22.18
C MET A 248 -6.37 -2.99 21.13
N LEU A 249 -6.01 -3.08 19.85
CA LEU A 249 -6.86 -2.78 18.71
C LEU A 249 -7.61 -4.02 18.19
N GLY A 250 -7.54 -5.15 18.89
CA GLY A 250 -8.24 -6.38 18.52
C GLY A 250 -7.59 -7.19 17.39
N VAL A 251 -6.33 -6.91 17.06
CA VAL A 251 -5.59 -7.65 16.04
C VAL A 251 -4.74 -8.74 16.70
N GLU A 252 -5.01 -10.00 16.36
CA GLU A 252 -4.34 -11.15 16.95
C GLU A 252 -2.96 -11.39 16.30
N THR A 253 -1.90 -10.99 16.99
CA THR A 253 -0.51 -11.18 16.55
C THR A 253 0.25 -12.10 17.50
N GLU A 254 1.39 -12.65 17.05
CA GLU A 254 2.29 -13.47 17.88
C GLU A 254 3.75 -12.99 17.78
N VAL A 255 4.52 -13.23 18.84
CA VAL A 255 5.94 -12.84 18.91
C VAL A 255 6.80 -14.03 19.26
N PHE A 256 7.78 -14.32 18.42
CA PHE A 256 8.73 -15.41 18.58
C PHE A 256 10.16 -14.88 18.68
N ASP A 257 11.00 -15.59 19.42
CA ASP A 257 12.41 -15.27 19.58
C ASP A 257 13.23 -16.48 19.11
N PHE A 258 13.93 -16.37 17.98
CA PHE A 258 14.74 -17.45 17.39
C PHE A 258 16.12 -16.91 17.00
N GLY A 259 17.19 -17.61 17.38
CA GLY A 259 18.55 -17.29 16.93
C GLY A 259 19.01 -15.85 17.25
N GLY A 260 18.56 -15.26 18.36
CA GLY A 260 18.89 -13.87 18.74
C GLY A 260 18.05 -12.79 18.02
N GLN A 261 17.16 -13.20 17.11
CA GLN A 261 16.20 -12.32 16.45
C GLN A 261 14.82 -12.43 17.08
N ARG A 262 14.05 -11.34 17.01
CA ARG A 262 12.63 -11.33 17.32
C ARG A 262 11.81 -11.26 16.04
N PHE A 263 10.72 -12.00 16.01
CA PHE A 263 9.77 -12.08 14.90
C PHE A 263 8.38 -11.71 15.39
N LEU A 264 7.72 -10.78 14.71
CA LEU A 264 6.32 -10.44 14.90
C LEU A 264 5.51 -10.99 13.74
N GLU A 265 4.64 -11.95 14.03
CA GLU A 265 3.70 -12.55 13.09
C GLU A 265 2.38 -11.76 13.10
N VAL A 266 2.02 -11.22 11.93
CA VAL A 266 0.80 -10.43 11.72
C VAL A 266 -0.07 -11.10 10.65
N PRO A 267 -1.36 -11.37 10.93
CA PRO A 267 -2.27 -11.92 9.92
C PRO A 267 -2.43 -10.99 8.71
N ARG A 268 -2.42 -11.56 7.51
CA ARG A 268 -2.71 -10.80 6.28
C ARG A 268 -4.22 -10.65 6.09
N PHE A 269 -4.72 -9.43 6.21
CA PHE A 269 -6.14 -9.12 5.99
C PHE A 269 -6.56 -9.13 4.51
N ASP A 270 -5.60 -9.22 3.57
CA ASP A 270 -5.85 -9.26 2.14
C ASP A 270 -5.89 -10.69 1.57
N ARG A 271 -5.92 -11.69 2.45
CA ARG A 271 -5.98 -13.12 2.15
C ARG A 271 -7.14 -13.76 2.91
N VAL A 272 -7.77 -14.76 2.28
CA VAL A 272 -8.88 -15.55 2.84
C VAL A 272 -8.59 -17.02 2.55
N ASP A 273 -8.64 -17.85 3.58
CA ASP A 273 -8.31 -19.27 3.50
C ASP A 273 -6.94 -19.49 2.79
N GLN A 274 -6.85 -20.46 1.89
CA GLN A 274 -5.61 -20.78 1.18
C GLN A 274 -5.37 -19.89 -0.05
N LEU A 275 -6.41 -19.61 -0.84
CA LEU A 275 -6.29 -18.97 -2.17
C LEU A 275 -7.11 -17.69 -2.33
N GLY A 276 -8.05 -17.41 -1.43
CA GLY A 276 -8.92 -16.25 -1.49
C GLY A 276 -8.18 -14.94 -1.26
N ARG A 277 -8.64 -13.86 -1.90
CA ARG A 277 -8.03 -12.52 -1.77
C ARG A 277 -9.07 -11.42 -1.66
N ILE A 278 -8.67 -10.33 -0.99
CA ILE A 278 -9.50 -9.12 -0.79
C ILE A 278 -8.78 -7.93 -1.41
N GLY A 279 -9.51 -7.03 -2.07
CA GLY A 279 -8.92 -5.81 -2.64
C GLY A 279 -8.49 -4.86 -1.53
N VAL A 280 -7.35 -4.20 -1.69
CA VAL A 280 -6.77 -3.27 -0.71
C VAL A 280 -6.47 -1.95 -1.39
N PHE A 281 -6.80 -0.85 -0.70
CA PHE A 281 -6.52 0.51 -1.13
C PHE A 281 -5.99 1.31 0.05
N SER A 282 -4.74 1.74 0.01
CA SER A 282 -4.20 2.63 1.04
C SER A 282 -4.92 3.99 1.01
N LEU A 283 -4.94 4.68 2.15
CA LEU A 283 -5.43 6.06 2.20
C LEU A 283 -4.63 6.96 1.25
N ARG A 284 -3.34 6.66 1.01
CA ARG A 284 -2.49 7.35 0.04
C ARG A 284 -3.05 7.24 -1.38
N ALA A 285 -3.43 6.03 -1.80
CA ALA A 285 -4.01 5.80 -3.12
C ALA A 285 -5.38 6.49 -3.27
N LEU A 286 -6.22 6.42 -2.23
CA LEU A 286 -7.54 7.08 -2.24
C LEU A 286 -7.45 8.61 -2.18
N ASP A 287 -6.51 9.17 -1.41
CA ASP A 287 -6.28 10.61 -1.38
C ASP A 287 -5.83 11.12 -2.76
N ALA A 288 -4.84 10.47 -3.36
CA ALA A 288 -4.30 10.86 -4.66
C ALA A 288 -5.36 10.94 -5.76
N GLU A 289 -6.35 10.04 -5.72
CA GLU A 289 -7.41 9.97 -6.74
C GLU A 289 -8.63 10.86 -6.41
N PHE A 290 -9.10 10.89 -5.17
CA PHE A 290 -10.43 11.46 -4.85
C PHE A 290 -10.40 12.79 -4.08
N VAL A 291 -9.30 13.11 -3.40
CA VAL A 291 -9.26 14.24 -2.46
C VAL A 291 -8.15 15.24 -2.82
N GLY A 292 -6.92 14.75 -3.02
CA GLY A 292 -5.77 15.58 -3.39
C GLY A 292 -5.25 16.46 -2.26
N ASN A 293 -5.33 16.01 -1.00
CA ASN A 293 -4.86 16.76 0.17
C ASN A 293 -3.84 15.98 1.01
N ALA A 294 -2.66 15.79 0.43
CA ALA A 294 -1.54 15.03 1.02
C ALA A 294 -1.05 15.53 2.39
N ARG A 295 -1.46 16.74 2.83
CA ARG A 295 -1.06 17.31 4.14
C ARG A 295 -2.08 17.03 5.25
N ALA A 296 -3.29 16.61 4.91
CA ALA A 296 -4.33 16.36 5.90
C ALA A 296 -4.06 15.08 6.71
N SER A 297 -4.53 15.05 7.95
CA SER A 297 -4.49 13.85 8.79
C SER A 297 -5.50 12.80 8.32
N TRP A 298 -5.34 11.56 8.77
CA TRP A 298 -6.23 10.47 8.37
C TRP A 298 -7.72 10.81 8.57
N PRO A 299 -8.17 11.29 9.75
CA PRO A 299 -9.60 11.49 9.97
C PRO A 299 -10.21 12.57 9.05
N VAL A 300 -9.44 13.58 8.65
CA VAL A 300 -9.88 14.60 7.68
C VAL A 300 -10.11 13.96 6.31
N LEU A 301 -9.15 13.18 5.82
CA LEU A 301 -9.25 12.52 4.52
C LEU A 301 -10.37 11.48 4.51
N VAL A 302 -10.50 10.68 5.56
CA VAL A 302 -11.58 9.69 5.68
C VAL A 302 -12.95 10.37 5.67
N LYS A 303 -13.13 11.50 6.38
CA LYS A 303 -14.37 12.27 6.36
C LYS A 303 -14.73 12.77 4.95
N ASN A 304 -13.74 13.23 4.18
CA ASN A 304 -13.95 13.63 2.78
C ASN A 304 -14.37 12.45 1.91
N LEU A 305 -13.68 11.31 2.03
CA LEU A 305 -14.00 10.08 1.28
C LEU A 305 -15.41 9.54 1.60
N ILE A 306 -15.85 9.64 2.86
CA ILE A 306 -17.21 9.30 3.28
C ILE A 306 -18.22 10.25 2.65
N THR A 307 -17.95 11.55 2.68
CA THR A 307 -18.84 12.58 2.09
C THR A 307 -19.04 12.37 0.59
N GLN A 308 -18.02 11.88 -0.10
CA GLN A 308 -18.07 11.53 -1.53
C GLN A 308 -18.62 10.12 -1.80
N GLY A 309 -18.99 9.35 -0.77
CA GLY A 309 -19.55 8.00 -0.89
C GLY A 309 -18.54 6.92 -1.30
N HIS A 310 -17.24 7.15 -1.16
CA HIS A 310 -16.21 6.18 -1.51
C HIS A 310 -15.90 5.20 -0.39
N VAL A 311 -16.07 5.62 0.86
CA VAL A 311 -15.78 4.86 2.08
C VAL A 311 -17.04 4.78 2.93
N HIS A 312 -17.25 3.65 3.60
CA HIS A 312 -18.37 3.46 4.52
C HIS A 312 -18.31 4.45 5.71
N PRO A 313 -19.45 5.03 6.14
CA PRO A 313 -19.48 5.97 7.28
C PRO A 313 -18.87 5.42 8.58
N GLU A 314 -18.95 4.11 8.80
CA GLU A 314 -18.38 3.42 9.98
C GLU A 314 -16.86 3.59 10.10
N ALA A 315 -16.15 3.89 9.01
CA ALA A 315 -14.71 4.12 9.03
C ALA A 315 -14.31 5.41 9.77
N ALA A 316 -15.24 6.35 9.99
CA ALA A 316 -14.94 7.62 10.67
C ALA A 316 -14.45 7.39 12.11
N ALA A 317 -15.22 6.62 12.91
CA ALA A 317 -14.86 6.34 14.29
C ALA A 317 -13.56 5.52 14.38
N GLY A 318 -13.43 4.48 13.54
CA GLY A 318 -12.24 3.64 13.52
C GLY A 318 -10.96 4.41 13.17
N SER A 319 -10.97 5.20 12.09
CA SER A 319 -9.80 5.97 11.68
C SER A 319 -9.40 7.06 12.69
N ALA A 320 -10.39 7.72 13.32
CA ALA A 320 -10.16 8.70 14.38
C ALA A 320 -9.55 8.04 15.63
N ARG A 321 -10.07 6.88 16.05
CA ARG A 321 -9.52 6.10 17.17
C ARG A 321 -8.08 5.65 16.90
N LEU A 322 -7.80 5.12 15.70
CA LEU A 322 -6.45 4.68 15.33
C LEU A 322 -5.44 5.84 15.36
N TRP A 323 -5.82 6.99 14.80
CA TRP A 323 -4.97 8.19 14.85
C TRP A 323 -4.72 8.65 16.29
N ALA A 324 -5.78 8.73 17.10
CA ALA A 324 -5.69 9.17 18.49
C ALA A 324 -4.83 8.22 19.34
N PHE A 325 -5.06 6.91 19.22
CA PHE A 325 -4.27 5.89 19.92
C PHE A 325 -2.80 5.92 19.48
N GLY A 326 -2.54 5.99 18.17
CA GLY A 326 -1.19 6.12 17.61
C GLY A 326 -0.46 7.35 18.17
N ALA A 327 -1.10 8.52 18.20
CA ALA A 327 -0.52 9.73 18.78
C ALA A 327 -0.19 9.58 20.28
N LEU A 328 -1.07 8.91 21.03
CA LEU A 328 -0.91 8.71 22.48
C LEU A 328 0.16 7.70 22.85
N ILE A 329 0.44 6.71 22.00
CA ILE A 329 1.57 5.81 22.22
C ILE A 329 2.89 6.35 21.64
N GLY A 330 2.89 7.54 21.04
CA GLY A 330 4.10 8.11 20.43
C GLY A 330 4.44 7.53 19.06
N ASN A 331 3.44 7.07 18.31
CA ASN A 331 3.61 6.69 16.91
C ASN A 331 3.83 7.94 16.05
N THR A 332 5.06 8.15 15.59
CA THR A 332 5.44 9.27 14.71
C THR A 332 5.38 8.93 13.22
N ASP A 333 4.98 7.71 12.85
CA ASP A 333 4.95 7.21 11.46
C ASP A 333 3.51 6.96 10.96
N MET A 334 2.59 7.89 11.26
CA MET A 334 1.19 7.82 10.84
C MET A 334 0.97 8.42 9.43
N HIS A 335 1.76 7.99 8.45
CA HIS A 335 1.62 8.44 7.05
C HIS A 335 0.45 7.74 6.33
N HIS A 336 -0.03 8.28 5.20
CA HIS A 336 -1.23 7.74 4.50
C HIS A 336 -1.09 6.30 3.96
N GLY A 337 0.11 5.73 3.94
CA GLY A 337 0.31 4.31 3.62
C GLY A 337 -0.01 3.33 4.77
N ASN A 338 -0.14 3.84 6.01
CA ASN A 338 -0.36 3.03 7.22
C ASN A 338 -1.84 3.02 7.65
N LEU A 339 -2.73 3.44 6.76
CA LEU A 339 -4.16 3.22 6.85
C LEU A 339 -4.63 2.68 5.51
N SER A 340 -5.43 1.61 5.51
CA SER A 340 -5.97 1.01 4.29
C SER A 340 -7.46 0.75 4.40
N PHE A 341 -8.06 0.55 3.24
CA PHE A 341 -9.44 0.15 3.07
C PHE A 341 -9.49 -1.14 2.25
N ILE A 342 -10.50 -1.95 2.52
CA ILE A 342 -10.67 -3.27 1.91
C ILE A 342 -12.01 -3.37 1.18
N SER A 343 -12.05 -4.24 0.18
CA SER A 343 -13.26 -4.49 -0.60
C SER A 343 -13.32 -5.90 -1.19
N ARG A 344 -14.48 -6.54 -1.06
CA ARG A 344 -14.82 -7.79 -1.77
C ARG A 344 -15.56 -7.53 -3.09
N HIS A 345 -16.38 -6.48 -3.16
CA HIS A 345 -17.35 -6.28 -4.25
C HIS A 345 -17.30 -4.90 -4.93
N GLY A 346 -16.41 -4.00 -4.50
CA GLY A 346 -16.34 -2.62 -4.98
C GLY A 346 -16.65 -1.59 -3.88
N ARG A 347 -17.00 -0.37 -4.29
CA ARG A 347 -17.36 0.71 -3.35
C ARG A 347 -18.76 0.51 -2.76
N PRO A 348 -19.03 1.06 -1.56
CA PRO A 348 -18.08 1.78 -0.69
C PRO A 348 -17.09 0.83 0.01
N TYR A 349 -15.90 1.35 0.35
CA TYR A 349 -14.83 0.56 0.97
C TYR A 349 -14.94 0.55 2.50
N HIS A 350 -14.58 -0.57 3.12
CA HIS A 350 -14.51 -0.71 4.57
C HIS A 350 -13.10 -0.39 5.08
N LEU A 351 -12.99 0.13 6.30
CA LEU A 351 -11.70 0.30 6.95
C LEU A 351 -11.04 -1.07 7.17
N ALA A 352 -9.77 -1.22 6.80
CA ALA A 352 -9.01 -2.44 7.05
C ALA A 352 -8.63 -2.57 8.54
N PRO A 353 -8.33 -3.79 9.02
CA PRO A 353 -7.73 -3.99 10.34
C PRO A 353 -6.46 -3.15 10.52
N ALA A 354 -6.14 -2.78 11.77
CA ALA A 354 -4.96 -1.99 12.08
C ALA A 354 -3.67 -2.77 11.80
N TYR A 355 -2.64 -2.05 11.33
CA TYR A 355 -1.28 -2.56 11.13
C TYR A 355 -0.30 -1.39 11.32
N ASP A 356 0.96 -1.68 11.62
CA ASP A 356 2.01 -0.66 11.77
C ASP A 356 1.70 0.41 12.85
N ILE A 357 1.07 -0.02 13.94
CA ILE A 357 0.77 0.82 15.10
C ILE A 357 1.74 0.48 16.23
N LEU A 358 2.76 1.32 16.40
CA LEU A 358 3.83 1.14 17.37
C LEU A 358 4.46 2.49 17.76
N PRO A 359 5.18 2.59 18.89
CA PRO A 359 5.72 3.84 19.39
C PRO A 359 6.99 4.28 18.63
N MET A 360 6.85 4.60 17.34
CA MET A 360 7.95 4.95 16.42
C MET A 360 8.79 6.15 16.86
N GLY A 361 8.30 6.97 17.79
CA GLY A 361 9.12 8.01 18.44
C GLY A 361 10.37 7.47 19.15
N PHE A 362 10.39 6.18 19.50
CA PHE A 362 11.54 5.48 20.10
C PHE A 362 12.41 4.72 19.08
N ALA A 363 12.10 4.77 17.79
CA ALA A 363 12.91 4.17 16.75
C ALA A 363 14.31 4.79 16.69
N PRO A 364 15.38 3.99 16.50
CA PRO A 364 16.71 4.52 16.28
C PRO A 364 16.73 5.48 15.08
N ARG A 365 17.50 6.57 15.18
CA ARG A 365 17.70 7.50 14.05
C ARG A 365 18.58 6.84 12.97
N THR A 366 18.61 7.42 11.77
CA THR A 366 19.46 6.98 10.64
C THR A 366 20.95 6.86 11.01
N GLY A 367 21.45 7.61 12.00
CA GLY A 367 22.82 7.47 12.51
C GLY A 367 23.00 6.44 13.65
N GLY A 368 21.99 5.62 13.95
CA GLY A 368 21.99 4.67 15.07
C GLY A 368 21.72 5.29 16.44
N ALA A 369 21.45 6.59 16.52
CA ALA A 369 21.18 7.25 17.79
C ALA A 369 19.89 6.73 18.44
N ILE A 370 19.99 6.32 19.70
CA ILE A 370 18.86 5.83 20.50
C ILE A 370 18.05 7.01 21.04
N VAL A 371 16.72 6.92 20.92
CA VAL A 371 15.78 7.97 21.34
C VAL A 371 14.94 7.46 22.51
N ASN A 372 14.92 8.22 23.61
CA ASN A 372 14.16 7.90 24.82
C ASN A 372 13.22 9.04 25.23
N GLU A 373 12.79 9.84 24.26
CA GLU A 373 11.95 11.01 24.48
C GLU A 373 10.83 11.05 23.45
N LEU A 374 9.66 11.49 23.87
CA LEU A 374 8.52 11.75 23.00
C LEU A 374 8.21 13.24 23.00
N ARG A 375 7.76 13.73 21.85
CA ARG A 375 7.18 15.07 21.74
C ARG A 375 5.73 15.03 22.22
N PRO A 376 5.21 16.14 22.79
CA PRO A 376 3.80 16.27 23.13
C PRO A 376 2.86 15.79 22.02
N ALA A 377 1.82 15.04 22.40
CA ALA A 377 0.82 14.57 21.43
C ALA A 377 0.12 15.74 20.74
N SER A 378 -0.08 15.64 19.43
CA SER A 378 -0.95 16.56 18.70
C SER A 378 -2.41 16.12 18.85
N LEU A 379 -3.29 17.05 19.22
CA LEU A 379 -4.72 16.81 19.44
C LEU A 379 -5.54 17.57 18.39
N PRO A 380 -5.57 17.14 17.12
CA PRO A 380 -6.33 17.84 16.07
C PRO A 380 -7.83 17.89 16.40
N GLU A 381 -8.43 19.06 16.18
CA GLU A 381 -9.85 19.38 16.47
C GLU A 381 -10.85 18.49 15.73
N VAL A 382 -10.45 17.88 14.60
CA VAL A 382 -11.30 16.95 13.84
C VAL A 382 -11.70 15.69 14.65
N ILE A 383 -10.96 15.37 15.71
CA ILE A 383 -11.23 14.22 16.58
C ILE A 383 -11.97 14.71 17.83
N SER A 384 -13.12 14.11 18.11
CA SER A 384 -13.95 14.48 19.27
C SER A 384 -13.27 14.19 20.62
N GLY A 385 -13.64 14.94 21.66
CA GLY A 385 -13.19 14.70 23.03
C GLY A 385 -13.45 13.25 23.48
N ASP A 386 -14.61 12.69 23.14
CA ASP A 386 -14.94 11.29 23.47
C ASP A 386 -14.01 10.28 22.81
N THR A 387 -13.62 10.50 21.54
CA THR A 387 -12.66 9.62 20.87
C THR A 387 -11.28 9.72 21.52
N TRP A 388 -10.87 10.91 21.95
CA TRP A 388 -9.63 11.09 22.71
C TRP A 388 -9.66 10.38 24.07
N ARG A 389 -10.77 10.47 24.81
CA ARG A 389 -10.95 9.78 26.09
C ARG A 389 -10.93 8.26 25.90
N GLU A 390 -11.58 7.75 24.85
CA GLU A 390 -11.53 6.33 24.49
C GLU A 390 -10.10 5.88 24.16
N ALA A 391 -9.41 6.61 23.28
CA ALA A 391 -8.04 6.29 22.88
C ALA A 391 -7.04 6.39 24.04
N LEU A 392 -7.27 7.31 24.99
CA LEU A 392 -6.49 7.43 26.21
C LEU A 392 -6.62 6.20 27.09
N ASN A 393 -7.84 5.67 27.29
CA ASN A 393 -8.04 4.41 28.01
C ASN A 393 -7.28 3.25 27.35
N LEU A 394 -7.30 3.17 26.01
CA LEU A 394 -6.52 2.16 25.28
C LEU A 394 -5.01 2.35 25.48
N ALA A 395 -4.52 3.58 25.42
CA ALA A 395 -3.09 3.90 25.58
C ALA A 395 -2.60 3.65 27.01
N GLU A 396 -3.42 3.91 28.03
CA GLU A 396 -3.13 3.59 29.43
C GLU A 396 -3.08 2.08 29.67
N ASN A 397 -4.01 1.32 29.08
CA ASN A 397 -3.99 -0.13 29.13
C ASN A 397 -2.75 -0.71 28.42
N PHE A 398 -2.40 -0.17 27.24
CA PHE A 398 -1.16 -0.49 26.54
C PHE A 398 0.06 -0.24 27.44
N PHE A 399 0.16 0.94 28.06
CA PHE A 399 1.26 1.29 28.95
C PHE A 399 1.34 0.37 30.17
N ALA A 400 0.22 0.04 30.79
CA ALA A 400 0.18 -0.85 31.95
C ALA A 400 0.69 -2.26 31.59
N ILE A 401 0.23 -2.81 30.46
CA ILE A 401 0.70 -4.12 29.98
C ILE A 401 2.18 -4.08 29.59
N ALA A 402 2.61 -3.02 28.91
CA ALA A 402 4.00 -2.87 28.50
C ALA A 402 4.95 -2.75 29.72
N SER A 403 4.55 -2.00 30.74
CA SER A 403 5.33 -1.81 31.96
C SER A 403 5.39 -3.06 32.84
N GLY A 404 4.39 -3.93 32.75
CA GLY A 404 4.38 -5.24 33.42
C GLY A 404 5.04 -6.37 32.63
N CYS A 405 5.55 -6.10 31.41
CA CYS A 405 6.10 -7.12 30.53
C CYS A 405 7.61 -7.28 30.73
N ASP A 406 8.03 -8.48 31.12
CA ASP A 406 9.43 -8.86 31.36
C ASP A 406 10.22 -9.17 30.06
N ARG A 407 9.56 -9.17 28.90
CA ARG A 407 10.16 -9.46 27.59
C ARG A 407 10.82 -8.26 26.91
N PHE A 408 10.67 -7.06 27.48
CA PHE A 408 11.40 -5.87 27.04
C PHE A 408 12.83 -5.89 27.57
N SER A 409 13.75 -5.30 26.81
CA SER A 409 15.12 -5.09 27.28
C SER A 409 15.19 -4.09 28.43
N ALA A 410 16.22 -4.20 29.27
CA ALA A 410 16.49 -3.20 30.31
C ALA A 410 16.71 -1.79 29.72
N ARG A 411 17.21 -1.69 28.49
CA ARG A 411 17.41 -0.41 27.78
C ARG A 411 16.11 0.22 27.26
N PHE A 412 14.97 -0.46 27.40
CA PHE A 412 13.65 0.08 27.08
C PHE A 412 12.98 0.78 28.25
N ALA A 413 13.44 0.58 29.49
CA ALA A 413 12.86 1.21 30.68
C ALA A 413 12.75 2.76 30.56
N PRO A 414 13.76 3.49 30.06
CA PRO A 414 13.63 4.94 29.85
C PRO A 414 12.54 5.34 28.84
N CYS A 415 12.20 4.46 27.88
CA CYS A 415 11.09 4.70 26.94
C CYS A 415 9.75 4.57 27.63
N LEU A 416 9.59 3.60 28.52
CA LEU A 416 8.37 3.45 29.32
C LEU A 416 8.18 4.66 30.23
N GLU A 417 9.24 5.16 30.87
CA GLU A 417 9.17 6.40 31.65
C GLU A 417 8.78 7.62 30.79
N ALA A 418 9.34 7.74 29.58
CA ALA A 418 8.99 8.81 28.66
C ALA A 418 7.54 8.70 28.16
N LEU A 419 7.07 7.48 27.89
CA LEU A 419 5.68 7.20 27.52
C LEU A 419 4.72 7.57 28.67
N HIS A 420 5.08 7.26 29.91
CA HIS A 420 4.29 7.64 31.08
C HIS A 420 4.10 9.16 31.17
N ARG A 421 5.20 9.93 31.09
CA ARG A 421 5.15 11.40 31.09
C ARG A 421 4.34 11.96 29.92
N HIS A 422 4.48 11.37 28.73
CA HIS A 422 3.73 11.74 27.53
C HIS A 422 2.22 11.54 27.72
N LEU A 423 1.82 10.42 28.34
CA LEU A 423 0.42 10.13 28.65
C LEU A 423 -0.15 11.06 29.73
N ASP A 424 0.62 11.39 30.77
CA ASP A 424 0.18 12.32 31.83
C ASP A 424 -0.07 13.73 31.29
N GLU A 425 0.81 14.21 30.40
CA GLU A 425 0.61 15.48 29.71
C GLU A 425 -0.65 15.43 28.82
N ALA A 426 -0.80 14.36 28.02
CA ALA A 426 -1.94 14.17 27.15
C ALA A 426 -3.25 14.08 27.93
N ARG A 427 -3.30 13.33 29.04
CA ARG A 427 -4.44 13.22 29.96
C ARG A 427 -4.89 14.59 30.43
N SER A 428 -3.94 15.42 30.87
CA SER A 428 -4.23 16.78 31.38
C SER A 428 -4.83 17.69 30.31
N ARG A 429 -4.44 17.51 29.04
CA ARG A 429 -4.96 18.27 27.90
C ARG A 429 -6.31 17.74 27.42
N ILE A 430 -6.47 16.41 27.36
CA ILE A 430 -7.73 15.74 26.96
C ILE A 430 -8.85 16.05 27.95
N ALA A 431 -8.55 16.16 29.24
CA ALA A 431 -9.54 16.55 30.26
C ALA A 431 -10.15 17.96 30.04
N ARG A 432 -9.54 18.80 29.20
CA ARG A 432 -10.01 20.15 28.85
C ARG A 432 -10.77 20.20 27.52
N LEU A 433 -10.82 19.10 26.78
CA LEU A 433 -11.64 19.00 25.58
C LEU A 433 -13.11 18.90 26.01
N GLU A 434 -13.99 19.58 25.28
CA GLU A 434 -15.45 19.44 25.45
C GLU A 434 -15.91 18.04 25.06
#